data_AF-A0A317VG99-F1
#
_entry.id   AF-A0A317VG99-F1
#
_cell.length_a   1.000
_cell.length_b   1.000
_cell.length_c   1.000
_cell.angle_alpha   90.00
_cell.angle_beta   90.00
_cell.angle_gamma   90.00
#
_symmetry.space_group_name_H-M   'P 1'
#
loop_
_entity.id
_entity.type
_entity.pdbx_description
1 polymer ?
#
loop_
_entity_poly.entity_id
_entity_poly.type
_entity_poly.pdbx_seq_one_letter_code
_entity_poly.pdbx_strand_id
1 'polypeptide(L)'
;MRFWSWLRGEPRCEYYYRKRLEDIDYQIGHDTPRDQIKNWLNEYNEEETLGFAILQRQRRLENEKQTAGAQQQQQQFRRRRCKQCQYQKEMCSACHEAMQTEDVPPPYLNRSPEDLERDLAKLLEEFSKNRTRLGAIRQKLLDSRSLCAKRAMIPRWYRNDAGRTFKWVEDRRKCADRGGCCGRTCGCCEEVLLEYQRPKFWDSGKVRFKVHGHCTAECACCIQFWGFYNPHPALPAMCS
;
A
#
# COMPACT_ATOMS: atom_id res chain seq x y z
N MET A 1 -9.45 -4.09 -37.27
CA MET A 1 -9.08 -5.21 -36.38
C MET A 1 -9.58 -5.02 -34.93
N ARG A 2 -10.90 -4.89 -34.71
CA ARG A 2 -11.49 -4.75 -33.35
C ARG A 2 -12.18 -6.03 -32.83
N PHE A 3 -12.26 -7.07 -33.66
CA PHE A 3 -13.10 -8.25 -33.42
C PHE A 3 -12.37 -9.42 -32.72
N TRP A 4 -11.04 -9.42 -32.71
CA TRP A 4 -10.24 -10.60 -32.32
C TRP A 4 -9.85 -10.66 -30.83
N SER A 5 -10.00 -9.58 -30.04
CA SER A 5 -9.67 -9.65 -28.61
C SER A 5 -10.73 -10.37 -27.80
N TRP A 6 -11.99 -10.41 -28.27
CA TRP A 6 -13.10 -11.07 -27.56
C TRP A 6 -12.98 -12.61 -27.60
N LEU A 7 -12.43 -13.17 -28.68
CA LEU A 7 -12.25 -14.62 -28.86
C LEU A 7 -11.10 -15.22 -28.02
N ARG A 8 -10.24 -14.41 -27.40
CA ARG A 8 -9.06 -14.90 -26.64
C ARG A 8 -9.24 -14.95 -25.12
N GLY A 9 -10.37 -14.52 -24.59
CA GLY A 9 -10.62 -14.51 -23.13
C GLY A 9 -9.71 -13.58 -22.32
N GLU A 10 -8.82 -12.81 -22.96
CA GLU A 10 -7.97 -11.84 -22.26
C GLU A 10 -8.79 -10.60 -21.86
N PRO A 11 -8.68 -10.14 -20.60
CA PRO A 11 -9.26 -8.88 -20.17
C PRO A 11 -8.84 -7.74 -21.09
N ARG A 12 -9.81 -6.89 -21.48
CA ARG A 12 -9.59 -5.79 -22.43
C ARG A 12 -8.45 -4.85 -21.99
N CYS A 13 -8.26 -4.68 -20.69
CA CYS A 13 -7.20 -3.86 -20.12
C CYS A 13 -5.79 -4.45 -20.37
N GLU A 14 -5.63 -5.76 -20.30
CA GLU A 14 -4.37 -6.47 -20.53
C GLU A 14 -3.97 -6.43 -21.99
N TYR A 15 -4.93 -6.65 -22.90
CA TYR A 15 -4.70 -6.49 -24.34
C TYR A 15 -4.15 -5.10 -24.70
N TYR A 16 -4.77 -4.02 -24.19
CA TYR A 16 -4.30 -2.67 -24.49
C TYR A 16 -2.94 -2.35 -23.87
N TYR A 17 -2.68 -2.85 -22.66
CA TYR A 17 -1.37 -2.71 -22.02
C TYR A 17 -0.28 -3.41 -22.84
N ARG A 18 -0.48 -4.68 -23.21
CA ARG A 18 0.48 -5.45 -24.01
C ARG A 18 0.72 -4.81 -25.38
N LYS A 19 -0.37 -4.45 -26.09
CA LYS A 19 -0.27 -3.75 -27.37
C LYS A 19 0.54 -2.46 -27.26
N ARG A 20 0.33 -1.67 -26.20
CA ARG A 20 1.06 -0.41 -26.02
C ARG A 20 2.54 -0.63 -25.72
N LEU A 21 2.87 -1.69 -24.99
CA LEU A 21 4.27 -2.10 -24.80
C LEU A 21 4.90 -2.52 -26.13
N GLU A 22 4.24 -3.39 -26.89
CA GLU A 22 4.71 -3.85 -28.20
C GLU A 22 4.96 -2.67 -29.17
N ASP A 23 4.02 -1.71 -29.24
CA ASP A 23 4.16 -0.52 -30.09
C ASP A 23 5.40 0.32 -29.74
N ILE A 24 5.73 0.41 -28.45
CA ILE A 24 6.88 1.19 -27.96
C ILE A 24 8.18 0.41 -28.10
N ASP A 25 8.15 -0.90 -27.85
CA ASP A 25 9.31 -1.78 -28.02
C ASP A 25 9.73 -1.85 -29.48
N TYR A 26 8.77 -1.90 -30.42
CA TYR A 26 9.04 -1.78 -31.85
C TYR A 26 9.72 -0.46 -32.23
N GLN A 27 9.31 0.66 -31.61
CA GLN A 27 9.92 1.98 -31.89
C GLN A 27 11.31 2.13 -31.26
N ILE A 28 11.59 1.45 -30.15
CA ILE A 28 12.92 1.41 -29.53
C ILE A 28 13.86 0.53 -30.35
N GLY A 29 13.36 -0.55 -30.94
CA GLY A 29 14.17 -1.49 -31.69
C GLY A 29 15.21 -2.18 -30.80
N HIS A 30 16.48 -2.13 -31.20
CA HIS A 30 17.60 -2.71 -30.45
C HIS A 30 18.36 -1.69 -29.57
N ASP A 31 17.83 -0.48 -29.40
CA ASP A 31 18.49 0.56 -28.61
C ASP A 31 18.58 0.15 -27.13
N THR A 32 19.81 0.10 -26.61
CA THR A 32 20.04 -0.08 -25.18
C THR A 32 19.75 1.22 -24.41
N PRO A 33 19.05 1.17 -23.27
CA PRO A 33 18.83 2.34 -22.44
C PRO A 33 20.14 2.98 -22.00
N ARG A 34 20.29 4.28 -22.26
CA ARG A 34 21.42 5.09 -21.76
C ARG A 34 21.46 5.06 -20.24
N ASP A 35 22.64 5.21 -19.65
CA ASP A 35 22.80 5.16 -18.19
C ASP A 35 22.00 6.24 -17.46
N GLN A 36 21.80 7.40 -18.09
CA GLN A 36 20.89 8.44 -17.59
C GLN A 36 19.46 7.91 -17.32
N ILE A 37 18.94 7.03 -18.19
CA ILE A 37 17.60 6.45 -18.03
C ILE A 37 17.60 5.42 -16.90
N LYS A 38 18.66 4.61 -16.78
CA LYS A 38 18.80 3.63 -15.69
C LYS A 38 18.86 4.33 -14.34
N ASN A 39 19.69 5.37 -14.21
CA ASN A 39 19.83 6.15 -12.99
C ASN A 39 18.52 6.83 -12.59
N TRP A 40 17.83 7.44 -13.57
CA TRP A 40 16.51 8.02 -13.35
C TRP A 40 15.47 6.98 -12.91
N LEU A 41 15.46 5.80 -13.52
CA LEU A 41 14.53 4.75 -13.16
C LEU A 41 14.80 4.24 -11.74
N ASN A 42 16.07 4.16 -11.33
CA ASN A 42 16.44 3.82 -9.96
C ASN A 42 15.95 4.90 -8.98
N GLU A 43 16.25 6.18 -9.23
CA GLU A 43 15.75 7.32 -8.41
C GLU A 43 14.22 7.28 -8.29
N TYR A 44 13.52 7.02 -9.39
CA TYR A 44 12.07 6.88 -9.42
C TYR A 44 11.58 5.69 -8.59
N ASN A 45 12.20 4.52 -8.74
CA ASN A 45 11.82 3.30 -8.01
C ASN A 45 12.05 3.45 -6.50
N GLU A 46 13.14 4.09 -6.10
CA GLU A 46 13.46 4.35 -4.69
C GLU A 46 12.43 5.29 -4.06
N GLU A 47 12.12 6.42 -4.71
CA GLU A 47 11.10 7.36 -4.22
C GLU A 47 9.69 6.74 -4.24
N GLU A 48 9.37 5.89 -5.24
CA GLU A 48 8.10 5.15 -5.28
C GLU A 48 8.01 4.13 -4.12
N THR A 49 9.10 3.42 -3.84
CA THR A 49 9.20 2.48 -2.72
C THR A 49 9.05 3.18 -1.38
N LEU A 50 9.67 4.36 -1.21
CA LEU A 50 9.49 5.20 -0.03
C LEU A 50 8.01 5.59 0.15
N GLY A 51 7.33 5.97 -0.94
CA GLY A 51 5.90 6.27 -0.91
C GLY A 51 5.07 5.09 -0.40
N PHE A 52 5.36 3.87 -0.84
CA PHE A 52 4.69 2.67 -0.32
C PHE A 52 5.02 2.40 1.15
N ALA A 53 6.26 2.62 1.58
CA ALA A 53 6.66 2.47 2.98
C ALA A 53 5.90 3.44 3.89
N ILE A 54 5.76 4.72 3.48
CA ILE A 54 4.96 5.71 4.21
C ILE A 54 3.51 5.24 4.36
N LEU A 55 2.86 4.83 3.27
CA LEU A 55 1.47 4.37 3.30
C LEU A 55 1.28 3.09 4.13
N GLN A 56 2.22 2.15 4.06
CA GLN A 56 2.16 0.91 4.86
C GLN A 56 2.29 1.22 6.35
N ARG A 57 3.16 2.17 6.71
CA ARG A 57 3.30 2.64 8.09
C ARG A 57 2.05 3.36 8.58
N GLN A 58 1.47 4.24 7.77
CA GLN A 58 0.21 4.92 8.09
C GLN A 58 -0.89 3.90 8.38
N ARG A 59 -1.10 2.94 7.48
CA ARG A 59 -2.12 1.91 7.66
C ARG A 59 -1.89 1.08 8.92
N ARG A 60 -0.63 0.75 9.24
CA ARG A 60 -0.28 0.05 10.48
C ARG A 60 -0.70 0.85 11.71
N LEU A 61 -0.35 2.14 11.78
CA LEU A 61 -0.75 3.01 12.88
C LEU A 61 -2.27 3.24 12.96
N GLU A 62 -2.95 3.35 11.82
CA GLU A 62 -4.41 3.47 11.78
C GLU A 62 -5.08 2.22 12.35
N ASN A 63 -4.58 1.03 12.00
CA ASN A 63 -5.03 -0.23 12.57
C ASN A 63 -4.76 -0.30 14.08
N GLU A 64 -3.60 0.17 14.54
CA GLU A 64 -3.27 0.27 15.98
C GLU A 64 -4.24 1.21 16.71
N LYS A 65 -4.52 2.38 16.14
CA LYS A 65 -5.50 3.34 16.69
C LYS A 65 -6.90 2.75 16.78
N GLN A 66 -7.35 2.03 15.75
CA GLN A 66 -8.65 1.35 15.74
C GLN A 66 -8.73 0.25 16.81
N THR A 67 -7.66 -0.55 16.94
CA THR A 67 -7.59 -1.64 17.92
C THR A 67 -7.58 -1.10 19.35
N ALA A 68 -6.83 -0.03 19.63
CA ALA A 68 -6.82 0.62 20.94
C ALA A 68 -8.21 1.19 21.30
N GLY A 69 -8.90 1.82 20.34
CA GLY A 69 -10.26 2.32 20.53
C GLY A 69 -11.28 1.21 20.81
N ALA A 70 -11.19 0.08 20.10
CA ALA A 70 -12.05 -1.08 20.33
C ALA A 70 -11.82 -1.70 21.72
N GLN A 71 -10.56 -1.82 22.15
CA GLN A 71 -10.22 -2.30 23.49
C GLN A 71 -10.73 -1.36 24.59
N GLN A 72 -10.62 -0.03 24.42
CA GLN A 72 -11.17 0.94 25.37
C GLN A 72 -12.71 0.86 25.45
N GLN A 73 -13.40 0.73 24.31
CA GLN A 73 -14.85 0.53 24.29
C GLN A 73 -15.24 -0.79 24.97
N GLN A 74 -14.55 -1.90 24.66
CA GLN A 74 -14.81 -3.19 25.31
C GLN A 74 -14.57 -3.13 26.83
N GLN A 75 -13.52 -2.43 27.28
CA GLN A 75 -13.29 -2.18 28.71
C GLN A 75 -14.38 -1.28 29.32
N GLN A 76 -14.85 -0.23 28.63
CA GLN A 76 -15.96 0.59 29.09
C GLN A 76 -17.28 -0.21 29.16
N PHE A 77 -17.55 -1.09 28.19
CA PHE A 77 -18.70 -2.00 28.23
C PHE A 77 -18.58 -2.99 29.40
N ARG A 78 -17.40 -3.54 29.68
CA ARG A 78 -17.14 -4.35 30.89
C ARG A 78 -17.34 -3.55 32.19
N ARG A 79 -17.14 -2.23 32.16
CA ARG A 79 -17.39 -1.31 33.29
C ARG A 79 -18.84 -0.86 33.42
N ARG A 80 -19.74 -1.16 32.45
CA ARG A 80 -21.18 -0.90 32.61
C ARG A 80 -21.75 -1.90 33.62
N ARG A 81 -22.13 -1.38 34.78
CA ARG A 81 -22.72 -2.08 35.93
C ARG A 81 -23.78 -3.11 35.50
N CYS A 82 -23.56 -4.38 35.82
CA CYS A 82 -24.68 -5.32 35.90
C CYS A 82 -25.65 -4.78 36.96
N LYS A 83 -26.92 -4.56 36.59
CA LYS A 83 -27.95 -4.03 37.49
C LYS A 83 -28.21 -4.95 38.69
N GLN A 84 -27.76 -6.20 38.63
CA GLN A 84 -28.09 -7.25 39.58
C GLN A 84 -27.04 -7.45 40.69
N CYS A 85 -25.74 -7.21 40.45
CA CYS A 85 -24.72 -7.63 41.43
C CYS A 85 -23.98 -6.51 42.19
N GLN A 86 -24.16 -5.22 41.88
CA GLN A 86 -23.59 -4.06 42.59
C GLN A 86 -22.09 -4.13 43.02
N TYR A 87 -21.28 -5.07 42.51
CA TYR A 87 -19.90 -5.27 42.93
C TYR A 87 -18.91 -4.78 41.86
N GLN A 88 -17.80 -4.16 42.30
CA GLN A 88 -16.93 -3.33 41.45
C GLN A 88 -15.58 -3.96 41.05
N LYS A 89 -15.32 -5.23 41.38
CA LYS A 89 -14.10 -5.92 40.92
C LYS A 89 -14.42 -7.28 40.32
N GLU A 90 -13.94 -7.40 39.07
CA GLU A 90 -13.57 -8.59 38.29
C GLU A 90 -14.47 -9.84 38.39
N MET A 91 -15.09 -10.14 37.23
CA MET A 91 -15.70 -11.40 36.81
C MET A 91 -16.87 -11.94 37.65
N CYS A 92 -18.07 -11.81 37.11
CA CYS A 92 -19.20 -12.67 37.48
C CYS A 92 -19.22 -13.88 36.53
N SER A 93 -18.83 -15.05 37.05
CA SER A 93 -18.78 -16.33 36.34
C SER A 93 -20.15 -16.94 36.02
N ALA A 94 -21.24 -16.35 36.52
CA ALA A 94 -22.58 -16.93 36.42
C ALA A 94 -23.37 -16.51 35.16
N CYS A 95 -22.88 -15.57 34.34
CA CYS A 95 -23.73 -14.93 33.32
C CYS A 95 -23.37 -15.23 31.85
N HIS A 96 -22.16 -15.68 31.48
CA HIS A 96 -21.85 -15.99 30.07
C HIS A 96 -20.75 -17.05 29.89
N GLU A 97 -20.97 -17.96 28.93
CA GLU A 97 -19.98 -18.87 28.37
C GLU A 97 -18.77 -18.11 27.81
N ALA A 98 -17.59 -18.64 28.11
CA ALA A 98 -16.32 -18.10 27.68
C ALA A 98 -16.09 -18.34 26.18
N MET A 99 -16.07 -17.28 25.37
CA MET A 99 -15.43 -17.36 24.05
C MET A 99 -13.91 -17.24 24.22
N GLN A 100 -13.22 -18.23 23.67
CA GLN A 100 -11.77 -18.35 23.65
C GLN A 100 -11.12 -17.18 22.91
N THR A 101 -9.96 -16.79 23.41
CA THR A 101 -9.00 -15.88 22.78
C THR A 101 -8.28 -16.63 21.65
N GLU A 102 -8.72 -16.46 20.41
CA GLU A 102 -7.87 -16.74 19.25
C GLU A 102 -6.95 -15.53 18.98
N ASP A 103 -5.65 -15.82 18.89
CA ASP A 103 -4.55 -15.02 18.34
C ASP A 103 -4.64 -13.49 18.51
N VAL A 104 -4.36 -13.02 19.72
CA VAL A 104 -4.03 -11.61 19.95
C VAL A 104 -2.57 -11.37 19.53
N PRO A 105 -2.29 -10.63 18.45
CA PRO A 105 -0.92 -10.25 18.12
C PRO A 105 -0.32 -9.42 19.27
N PRO A 106 1.01 -9.42 19.44
CA PRO A 106 1.66 -8.81 20.61
C PRO A 106 1.15 -7.38 20.86
N PRO A 107 0.75 -7.05 22.10
CA PRO A 107 0.29 -5.72 22.41
C PRO A 107 1.49 -4.77 22.38
N TYR A 108 1.64 -4.00 21.31
CA TYR A 108 2.36 -2.72 21.34
C TYR A 108 1.44 -1.65 21.95
N LEU A 109 0.90 -1.95 23.14
CA LEU A 109 -0.01 -1.10 23.88
C LEU A 109 0.80 -0.32 24.90
N ASN A 110 1.32 0.84 24.52
CA ASN A 110 1.77 1.88 25.47
C ASN A 110 1.91 3.27 24.82
N ARG A 111 1.36 3.51 23.61
CA ARG A 111 1.37 4.85 23.01
C ARG A 111 0.09 5.59 23.30
N SER A 112 0.22 6.88 23.62
CA SER A 112 -0.95 7.73 23.78
C SER A 112 -1.63 7.95 22.41
N PRO A 113 -2.97 8.08 22.37
CA PRO A 113 -3.68 8.46 21.14
C PRO A 113 -3.11 9.73 20.49
N GLU A 114 -2.65 10.68 21.30
CA GLU A 114 -2.05 11.94 20.86
C GLU A 114 -0.71 11.71 20.14
N ASP A 115 0.09 10.74 20.58
CA ASP A 115 1.34 10.38 19.91
C ASP A 115 1.08 9.70 18.56
N LEU A 116 0.06 8.85 18.48
CA LEU A 116 -0.37 8.21 17.23
C LEU A 116 -0.85 9.25 16.21
N GLU A 117 -1.65 10.22 16.64
CA GLU A 117 -2.13 11.30 15.77
C GLU A 117 -1.00 12.18 15.26
N ARG A 118 -0.04 12.51 16.13
CA ARG A 118 1.16 13.27 15.78
C ARG A 118 2.02 12.52 14.76
N ASP A 119 2.23 11.22 14.94
CA ASP A 119 3.00 10.39 14.01
C ASP A 119 2.27 10.23 12.66
N LEU A 120 0.94 10.06 12.66
CA LEU A 120 0.13 10.03 11.44
C LEU A 120 0.21 11.36 10.67
N ALA A 121 0.12 12.50 11.36
CA ALA A 121 0.25 13.82 10.75
C ALA A 121 1.61 14.02 10.07
N LYS A 122 2.71 13.61 10.74
CA LYS A 122 4.05 13.63 10.15
C LYS A 122 4.13 12.76 8.89
N LEU A 123 3.54 11.56 8.92
CA LEU A 123 3.54 10.68 7.74
C LEU A 123 2.74 11.26 6.58
N LEU A 124 1.63 11.97 6.85
CA LEU A 124 0.86 12.65 5.80
C LEU A 124 1.66 13.77 5.15
N GLU A 125 2.40 14.55 5.95
CA GLU A 125 3.31 15.58 5.45
C GLU A 125 4.41 14.96 4.58
N GLU A 126 5.06 13.91 5.07
CA GLU A 126 6.11 13.21 4.31
C GLU A 126 5.58 12.55 3.04
N PHE A 127 4.36 12.01 3.06
CA PHE A 127 3.72 11.51 1.85
C PHE A 127 3.51 12.63 0.83
N SER A 128 3.04 13.80 1.26
CA SER A 128 2.87 14.97 0.39
C SER A 128 4.21 15.41 -0.25
N LYS A 129 5.28 15.49 0.55
CA LYS A 129 6.63 15.78 0.05
C LYS A 129 7.11 14.72 -0.94
N ASN A 130 6.92 13.44 -0.63
CA ASN A 130 7.23 12.31 -1.51
C ASN A 130 6.49 12.43 -2.85
N ARG A 131 5.20 12.77 -2.86
CA ARG A 131 4.43 12.97 -4.10
C ARG A 131 5.01 14.10 -4.96
N THR A 132 5.44 15.19 -4.34
CA THR A 132 6.10 16.31 -5.02
C THR A 132 7.44 15.88 -5.62
N ARG A 133 8.30 15.18 -4.85
CA ARG A 133 9.59 14.66 -5.33
C ARG A 133 9.40 13.66 -6.47
N LEU A 134 8.51 12.69 -6.33
CA LEU A 134 8.20 11.71 -7.36
C LEU A 134 7.65 12.37 -8.64
N GLY A 135 6.85 13.43 -8.49
CA GLY A 135 6.39 14.27 -9.60
C GLY A 135 7.54 14.97 -10.33
N ALA A 136 8.47 15.58 -9.58
CA ALA A 136 9.65 16.22 -10.13
C ALA A 136 10.56 15.22 -10.87
N ILE A 137 10.85 14.06 -10.26
CA ILE A 137 11.62 12.99 -10.89
C ILE A 137 10.94 12.56 -12.20
N ARG A 138 9.62 12.33 -12.17
CA ARG A 138 8.86 11.97 -13.36
C ARG A 138 8.99 13.00 -14.48
N GLN A 139 8.93 14.29 -14.15
CA GLN A 139 8.97 15.38 -15.11
C GLN A 139 10.34 15.49 -15.80
N LYS A 140 11.45 15.34 -15.03
CA LYS A 140 12.84 15.44 -15.52
C LYS A 140 13.08 14.68 -16.84
N LEU A 141 12.44 13.51 -17.02
CA LEU A 141 12.70 12.65 -18.17
C LEU A 141 11.54 12.47 -19.15
N LEU A 142 10.29 12.77 -18.76
CA LEU A 142 9.19 12.82 -19.75
C LEU A 142 9.36 13.96 -20.74
N ASP A 143 9.99 15.06 -20.33
CA ASP A 143 10.28 16.20 -21.20
C ASP A 143 11.31 15.88 -22.28
N SER A 144 12.19 14.89 -22.04
CA SER A 144 13.15 14.42 -23.05
C SER A 144 12.52 13.58 -24.18
N ARG A 145 11.21 13.31 -24.12
CA ARG A 145 10.45 12.43 -25.04
C ARG A 145 11.01 11.00 -25.19
N SER A 146 11.95 10.59 -24.33
CA SER A 146 12.61 9.29 -24.34
C SER A 146 11.61 8.12 -24.40
N LEU A 147 11.74 7.29 -25.44
CA LEU A 147 10.92 6.09 -25.61
C LEU A 147 11.20 5.06 -24.51
N CYS A 148 12.46 4.90 -24.11
CA CYS A 148 12.84 4.03 -22.99
C CYS A 148 12.19 4.46 -21.67
N ALA A 149 12.11 5.78 -21.40
CA ALA A 149 11.45 6.29 -20.21
C ALA A 149 9.93 6.08 -20.27
N LYS A 150 9.32 6.32 -21.45
CA LYS A 150 7.90 5.99 -21.69
C LYS A 150 7.62 4.51 -21.46
N ARG A 151 8.48 3.62 -21.99
CA ARG A 151 8.40 2.17 -21.78
C ARG A 151 8.36 1.82 -20.30
N ALA A 152 9.29 2.37 -19.51
CA ALA A 152 9.35 2.14 -18.07
C ALA A 152 8.11 2.64 -17.29
N MET A 153 7.39 3.62 -17.84
CA MET A 153 6.18 4.18 -17.22
C MET A 153 4.89 3.48 -17.62
N ILE A 154 4.84 2.76 -18.76
CA ILE A 154 3.62 2.08 -19.23
C ILE A 154 3.04 1.15 -18.15
N PRO A 155 3.81 0.27 -17.48
CA PRO A 155 3.27 -0.58 -16.42
C PRO A 155 2.61 0.20 -15.26
N ARG A 156 2.98 1.47 -15.04
CA ARG A 156 2.44 2.34 -13.98
C ARG A 156 1.18 3.08 -14.40
N TRP A 157 0.98 3.27 -15.70
CA TRP A 157 -0.19 3.98 -16.24
C TRP A 157 -1.39 3.07 -16.44
N TYR A 158 -1.14 1.82 -16.82
CA TYR A 158 -2.18 0.83 -17.08
C TYR A 158 -2.54 0.05 -15.82
N ARG A 159 -3.81 -0.32 -15.71
CA ARG A 159 -4.36 -1.07 -14.57
C ARG A 159 -5.17 -2.24 -15.05
N ASN A 160 -5.18 -3.31 -14.26
CA ASN A 160 -6.08 -4.43 -14.45
C ASN A 160 -7.49 -4.12 -13.91
N ASP A 161 -8.41 -5.07 -14.03
CA ASP A 161 -9.81 -4.90 -13.62
C ASP A 161 -9.97 -4.71 -12.09
N ALA A 162 -9.02 -5.24 -11.30
CA ALA A 162 -8.95 -4.99 -9.85
C ALA A 162 -8.37 -3.60 -9.50
N GLY A 163 -8.03 -2.78 -10.51
CA GLY A 163 -7.45 -1.45 -10.32
C GLY A 163 -5.98 -1.46 -9.91
N ARG A 164 -5.27 -2.60 -9.99
CA ARG A 164 -3.83 -2.72 -9.71
C ARG A 164 -3.03 -2.34 -10.94
N THR A 165 -1.91 -1.65 -10.77
CA THR A 165 -1.02 -1.32 -11.90
C THR A 165 -0.38 -2.58 -12.46
N PHE A 166 -0.07 -2.61 -13.75
CA PHE A 166 0.70 -3.73 -14.30
C PHE A 166 2.10 -3.81 -13.69
N LYS A 167 2.66 -2.68 -13.23
CA LYS A 167 3.90 -2.67 -12.43
C LYS A 167 3.76 -3.49 -11.15
N TRP A 168 2.63 -3.37 -10.46
CA TRP A 168 2.34 -4.21 -9.29
C TRP A 168 2.23 -5.69 -9.70
N VAL A 169 1.55 -6.00 -10.82
CA VAL A 169 1.42 -7.39 -11.29
C VAL A 169 2.79 -8.00 -11.60
N GLU A 170 3.66 -7.28 -12.31
CA GLU A 170 5.02 -7.71 -12.66
C GLU A 170 5.91 -7.95 -11.43
N ASP A 171 5.80 -7.10 -10.41
CA ASP A 171 6.63 -7.19 -9.20
C ASP A 171 6.15 -8.26 -8.21
N ARG A 172 4.96 -8.85 -8.42
CA ARG A 172 4.40 -9.88 -7.52
C ARG A 172 5.35 -11.05 -7.33
N ARG A 173 5.94 -11.54 -8.43
CA ARG A 173 6.93 -12.62 -8.40
C ARG A 173 8.16 -12.22 -7.60
N LYS A 174 8.71 -11.02 -7.82
CA LYS A 174 9.88 -10.53 -7.07
C LYS A 174 9.60 -10.41 -5.57
N CYS A 175 8.38 -10.00 -5.20
CA CYS A 175 7.97 -9.96 -3.80
C CYS A 175 7.97 -11.37 -3.20
N ALA A 176 7.40 -12.36 -3.90
CA ALA A 176 7.39 -13.76 -3.46
C ALA A 176 8.81 -14.35 -3.37
N ASP A 177 9.65 -14.16 -4.40
CA ASP A 177 11.02 -14.66 -4.46
C ASP A 177 11.91 -14.11 -3.33
N ARG A 178 11.58 -12.94 -2.78
CA ARG A 178 12.25 -12.33 -1.62
C ARG A 178 11.67 -12.77 -0.26
N GLY A 179 10.77 -13.75 -0.23
CA GLY A 179 10.06 -14.16 1.00
C GLY A 179 9.01 -13.16 1.47
N GLY A 180 8.56 -12.26 0.59
CA GLY A 180 7.52 -11.29 0.87
C GLY A 180 6.11 -11.88 0.83
N CYS A 181 5.12 -11.03 1.10
CA CYS A 181 3.75 -11.45 1.35
C CYS A 181 3.03 -12.07 0.14
N CYS A 182 3.52 -11.81 -1.08
CA CYS A 182 2.94 -12.38 -2.30
C CYS A 182 3.14 -13.89 -2.44
N GLY A 183 4.10 -14.48 -1.71
CA GLY A 183 4.27 -15.93 -1.60
C GLY A 183 3.42 -16.58 -0.50
N ARG A 184 2.63 -15.78 0.23
CA ARG A 184 1.79 -16.22 1.35
C ARG A 184 0.30 -16.07 1.02
N THR A 185 -0.55 -16.67 1.86
CA THR A 185 -2.02 -16.57 1.75
C THR A 185 -2.60 -15.32 2.40
N CYS A 186 -1.80 -14.47 3.05
CA CYS A 186 -2.29 -13.33 3.84
C CYS A 186 -2.92 -12.20 3.00
N GLY A 187 -2.66 -12.12 1.70
CA GLY A 187 -3.30 -11.16 0.80
C GLY A 187 -2.99 -9.68 1.06
N CYS A 188 -2.11 -9.31 2.00
CA CYS A 188 -1.96 -7.90 2.40
C CYS A 188 -1.43 -6.97 1.29
N CYS A 189 -0.72 -7.47 0.28
CA CYS A 189 -0.32 -6.69 -0.90
C CYS A 189 -1.47 -6.37 -1.86
N GLU A 190 -2.55 -7.15 -1.77
CA GLU A 190 -3.75 -7.02 -2.60
C GLU A 190 -4.70 -5.95 -2.08
N GLU A 191 -4.50 -5.57 -0.82
CA GLU A 191 -5.27 -4.55 -0.14
C GLU A 191 -4.88 -3.14 -0.59
N VAL A 192 -5.86 -2.23 -0.51
CA VAL A 192 -5.67 -0.82 -0.86
C VAL A 192 -4.88 -0.10 0.23
N LEU A 193 -3.77 0.52 -0.14
CA LEU A 193 -2.95 1.35 0.75
C LEU A 193 -3.48 2.78 0.86
N LEU A 194 -4.05 3.31 -0.22
CA LEU A 194 -4.66 4.64 -0.26
C LEU A 194 -5.77 4.66 -1.31
N GLU A 195 -6.93 5.20 -0.94
CA GLU A 195 -8.02 5.49 -1.88
C GLU A 195 -8.29 6.98 -1.91
N TYR A 196 -8.32 7.57 -3.11
CA TYR A 196 -8.65 8.98 -3.30
C TYR A 196 -9.45 9.20 -4.58
N GLN A 197 -10.13 10.34 -4.68
CA GLN A 197 -10.85 10.73 -5.90
C GLN A 197 -9.99 11.65 -6.75
N ARG A 198 -9.92 11.40 -8.06
CA ARG A 198 -9.30 12.31 -9.03
C ARG A 198 -10.33 12.78 -10.06
N PRO A 199 -10.21 14.01 -10.60
CA PRO A 199 -11.06 14.46 -11.68
C PRO A 199 -10.85 13.57 -12.92
N LYS A 200 -11.93 13.33 -13.65
CA LYS A 200 -11.84 12.72 -14.97
C LYS A 200 -11.34 13.78 -15.96
N PHE A 201 -10.69 13.30 -17.01
CA PHE A 201 -10.05 14.19 -17.99
C PHE A 201 -11.06 14.91 -18.90
N TRP A 202 -12.23 14.29 -19.13
CA TRP A 202 -13.20 14.73 -20.14
C TRP A 202 -14.56 15.19 -19.57
N ASP A 203 -14.79 15.03 -18.27
CA ASP A 203 -16.04 15.43 -17.62
C ASP A 203 -15.76 16.02 -16.23
N SER A 204 -16.75 16.68 -15.61
CA SER A 204 -16.68 17.22 -14.24
C SER A 204 -16.77 16.13 -13.15
N GLY A 205 -16.86 14.86 -13.56
CA GLY A 205 -16.98 13.72 -12.69
C GLY A 205 -15.65 13.36 -12.02
N LYS A 206 -15.76 12.59 -10.95
CA LYS A 206 -14.62 12.06 -10.20
C LYS A 206 -14.53 10.56 -10.40
N VAL A 207 -13.30 10.04 -10.46
CA VAL A 207 -13.03 8.60 -10.47
C VAL A 207 -12.28 8.21 -9.21
N ARG A 208 -12.72 7.12 -8.58
CA ARG A 208 -12.02 6.52 -7.43
C ARG A 208 -10.71 5.91 -7.91
N PHE A 209 -9.63 6.22 -7.20
CA PHE A 209 -8.29 5.78 -7.50
C PHE A 209 -7.73 5.04 -6.30
N LYS A 210 -7.29 3.80 -6.53
CA LYS A 210 -6.77 2.90 -5.51
C LYS A 210 -5.27 2.69 -5.71
N VAL A 211 -4.50 2.88 -4.64
CA VAL A 211 -3.06 2.62 -4.61
C VAL A 211 -2.83 1.26 -3.98
N HIS A 212 -2.08 0.42 -4.67
CA HIS A 212 -1.63 -0.89 -4.19
C HIS A 212 -0.10 -0.90 -4.22
N GLY A 213 0.53 -1.61 -3.28
CA GLY A 213 1.98 -1.69 -3.17
C GLY A 213 2.43 -3.03 -2.58
N HIS A 214 3.62 -3.49 -2.97
CA HIS A 214 4.24 -4.69 -2.41
C HIS A 214 4.91 -4.41 -1.08
N CYS A 215 5.19 -5.47 -0.32
CA CYS A 215 5.74 -5.36 1.03
C CYS A 215 7.07 -4.61 1.05
N THR A 216 7.14 -3.58 1.89
CA THR A 216 8.38 -2.89 2.27
C THR A 216 8.77 -3.30 3.70
N ALA A 217 9.80 -2.66 4.27
CA ALA A 217 10.14 -2.79 5.68
C ALA A 217 9.00 -2.40 6.63
N GLU A 218 8.01 -1.64 6.15
CA GLU A 218 6.87 -1.16 6.95
C GLU A 218 5.62 -2.05 6.88
N CYS A 219 5.66 -3.15 6.12
CA CYS A 219 4.52 -4.05 6.03
C CYS A 219 4.31 -4.80 7.36
N ALA A 220 3.17 -4.55 8.01
CA ALA A 220 2.80 -5.20 9.28
C ALA A 220 2.87 -6.74 9.22
N CYS A 221 2.37 -7.36 8.15
CA CYS A 221 2.42 -8.82 8.00
C CYS A 221 3.85 -9.35 7.88
N CYS A 222 4.76 -8.63 7.20
CA CYS A 222 6.17 -9.01 7.18
C CYS A 222 6.81 -8.87 8.56
N ILE A 223 6.56 -7.75 9.25
CA ILE A 223 7.10 -7.51 10.60
C ILE A 223 6.67 -8.63 11.55
N GLN A 224 5.40 -9.01 11.52
CA GLN A 224 4.86 -10.11 12.33
C GLN A 224 5.47 -11.45 11.95
N PHE A 225 5.56 -11.77 10.66
CA PHE A 225 6.09 -13.04 10.18
C PHE A 225 7.57 -13.23 10.54
N TRP A 226 8.38 -12.18 10.36
CA TRP A 226 9.82 -12.24 10.65
C TRP A 226 10.13 -12.07 12.14
N GLY A 227 9.19 -11.55 12.93
CA GLY A 227 9.38 -11.33 14.37
C GLY A 227 10.33 -10.19 14.71
N PHE A 228 10.74 -9.37 13.73
CA PHE A 228 11.57 -8.20 13.95
C PHE A 228 11.12 -7.02 13.07
N TYR A 229 11.43 -5.81 13.52
CA TYR A 229 11.14 -4.57 12.81
C TYR A 229 12.41 -3.73 12.69
N ASN A 230 12.84 -3.50 11.45
CA ASN A 230 13.85 -2.51 11.12
C ASN A 230 13.20 -1.45 10.23
N PRO A 231 12.91 -0.24 10.75
CA PRO A 231 12.20 0.79 10.00
C PRO A 231 12.94 1.19 8.72
N HIS A 232 12.20 1.62 7.70
CA HIS A 232 12.82 2.18 6.51
C HIS A 232 13.66 3.43 6.90
N PRO A 233 14.94 3.53 6.50
CA PRO A 233 15.87 4.53 7.04
C PRO A 233 15.49 5.97 6.71
N ALA A 234 14.78 6.18 5.60
CA ALA A 234 14.29 7.49 5.19
C ALA A 234 12.97 7.93 5.85
N LEU A 235 12.41 7.15 6.78
CA LEU A 235 11.18 7.52 7.48
C LEU A 235 11.50 8.23 8.82
N PRO A 236 10.62 9.16 9.25
CA PRO A 236 10.83 9.87 10.52
C PRO A 236 10.84 8.89 11.71
N ALA A 237 11.62 9.22 12.73
CA ALA A 237 11.54 8.54 14.01
C ALA A 237 10.14 8.76 14.61
N MET A 238 9.57 7.69 15.16
CA MET A 238 8.31 7.81 15.88
C MET A 238 8.53 8.41 17.26
N CYS A 239 7.46 8.99 17.80
CA CYS A 239 7.42 9.30 19.22
C CYS A 239 7.47 8.02 20.06
N SER A 240 8.33 8.03 21.08
CA SER A 240 8.56 6.97 22.06
C SER A 240 7.57 7.05 23.21
#